data_AF-A0A842XKY3-F1
#
_entry.id   AF-A0A842XKY3-F1
#
_cell.length_a   1.000
_cell.length_b   1.000
_cell.length_c   1.000
_cell.angle_alpha   90.00
_cell.angle_beta   90.00
_cell.angle_gamma   90.00
#
_symmetry.space_group_name_H-M   'P 1'
#
loop_
_entity.id
_entity.type
_entity.pdbx_description
1 polymer ?
#
loop_
_entity_poly.entity_id
_entity_poly.type
_entity_poly.pdbx_seq_one_letter_code
_entity_poly.pdbx_strand_id
1 'polypeptide(L)'
;MKEKKEEYSKLSSSLFEPVGKDPYYLIRGSNSAALRNLIELRDNLDAFTYEEAHWIASWLEYLGDKESATRLRAMPEKFKEIIVERCNELREFYYRK
;
A
#
# COMPACT_ATOMS: atom_id res chain seq x y z
N MET A 1 14.29 17.94 7.76
CA MET A 1 13.49 17.24 8.81
C MET A 1 12.01 17.63 8.81
N LYS A 2 11.62 18.89 8.59
CA LYS A 2 10.20 19.27 8.49
C LYS A 2 9.54 18.77 7.20
N GLU A 3 10.19 18.96 6.06
CA GLU A 3 9.68 18.57 4.74
C GLU A 3 9.32 17.08 4.65
N LYS A 4 10.25 16.20 5.06
CA LYS A 4 9.99 14.74 5.10
C LYS A 4 8.77 14.37 5.96
N LYS A 5 8.53 15.07 7.08
CA LYS A 5 7.37 14.79 7.95
C LYS A 5 6.05 15.20 7.27
N GLU A 6 6.04 16.33 6.57
CA GLU A 6 4.87 16.80 5.84
C GLU A 6 4.56 15.90 4.64
N GLU A 7 5.58 15.46 3.90
CA GLU A 7 5.44 14.48 2.83
C GLU A 7 4.86 13.16 3.34
N TYR A 8 5.37 12.64 4.46
CA TYR A 8 4.87 11.39 5.04
C TYR A 8 3.48 11.52 5.63
N SER A 9 3.10 12.70 6.15
CA SER A 9 1.73 12.97 6.59
C SER A 9 0.74 13.00 5.42
N LYS A 10 1.11 13.62 4.30
CA LYS A 10 0.32 13.59 3.05
C LYS A 10 0.22 12.17 2.50
N LEU A 11 1.34 11.46 2.43
CA LEU A 11 1.41 10.11 1.89
C LEU A 11 0.61 9.11 2.73
N SER A 12 0.75 9.15 4.05
CA SER A 12 -0.04 8.31 4.96
C SER A 12 -1.55 8.56 4.82
N SER A 13 -1.96 9.82 4.69
CA SER A 13 -3.36 10.16 4.39
C SER A 13 -3.82 9.57 3.05
N SER A 14 -3.00 9.72 2.00
CA SER A 14 -3.31 9.19 0.66
C SER A 14 -3.38 7.67 0.62
N LEU A 15 -2.64 6.96 1.47
CA LEU A 15 -2.60 5.50 1.49
C LEU A 15 -3.60 4.86 2.46
N PHE A 16 -3.94 5.53 3.56
CA PHE A 16 -4.89 5.02 4.56
C PHE A 16 -6.32 5.50 4.30
N GLU A 17 -6.49 6.67 3.68
CA GLU A 17 -7.78 7.25 3.29
C GLU A 17 -7.72 7.80 1.86
N PRO A 18 -7.63 6.93 0.83
CA PRO A 18 -7.51 7.34 -0.56
C PRO A 18 -8.86 7.84 -1.13
N VAL A 19 -9.31 9.01 -0.68
CA VAL A 19 -10.59 9.61 -1.10
C VAL A 19 -10.61 9.82 -2.62
N GLY A 20 -11.64 9.26 -3.28
CA GLY A 20 -11.85 9.41 -4.72
C GLY A 20 -10.95 8.53 -5.59
N LYS A 21 -10.22 7.57 -5.00
CA LYS A 21 -9.40 6.59 -5.70
C LYS A 21 -10.10 5.23 -5.76
N ASP A 22 -9.85 4.49 -6.84
CA ASP A 22 -10.40 3.15 -6.98
C ASP A 22 -9.70 2.14 -6.05
N PRO A 23 -10.46 1.20 -5.45
CA PRO A 23 -9.90 0.13 -4.65
C PRO A 23 -9.15 -0.88 -5.53
N TYR A 24 -8.27 -1.66 -4.92
CA TYR A 24 -7.71 -2.84 -5.55
C TYR A 24 -8.69 -4.01 -5.46
N TYR A 25 -9.07 -4.58 -6.61
CA TYR A 25 -9.95 -5.74 -6.67
C TYR A 25 -9.12 -7.02 -6.70
N LEU A 26 -9.10 -7.76 -5.58
CA LEU A 26 -8.53 -9.09 -5.48
C LEU A 26 -9.55 -10.11 -5.97
N ILE A 27 -9.24 -10.82 -7.05
CA ILE A 27 -10.12 -11.85 -7.64
C ILE A 27 -9.50 -13.24 -7.40
N ARG A 28 -10.25 -14.11 -6.74
CA ARG A 28 -9.87 -15.50 -6.42
C ARG A 28 -11.01 -16.44 -6.80
N GLY A 29 -10.96 -16.95 -8.04
CA GLY A 29 -12.04 -17.79 -8.56
C GLY A 29 -13.37 -17.04 -8.58
N SER A 30 -14.38 -17.54 -7.87
CA SER A 30 -15.69 -16.91 -7.72
C SER A 30 -15.74 -15.81 -6.64
N ASN A 31 -14.69 -15.65 -5.84
CA ASN A 31 -14.64 -14.67 -4.76
C ASN A 31 -13.90 -13.41 -5.21
N SER A 32 -14.44 -12.24 -4.88
CA SER A 32 -13.79 -10.95 -5.09
C SER A 32 -13.78 -10.14 -3.79
N ALA A 33 -12.64 -9.55 -3.44
CA ALA A 33 -12.51 -8.59 -2.36
C ALA A 33 -12.03 -7.26 -2.90
N ALA A 34 -12.58 -6.15 -2.39
CA ALA A 34 -12.15 -4.81 -2.74
C ALA A 34 -11.34 -4.22 -1.57
N LEU A 35 -10.04 -4.06 -1.77
CA LEU A 35 -9.13 -3.46 -0.80
C LEU A 35 -9.04 -1.97 -1.05
N ARG A 36 -9.49 -1.18 -0.08
CA ARG A 36 -9.70 0.25 -0.22
C ARG A 36 -8.48 1.07 0.15
N ASN A 37 -7.53 0.52 0.89
CA ASN A 37 -6.38 1.25 1.41
C ASN A 37 -5.23 0.30 1.80
N LEU A 38 -4.09 0.88 2.20
CA LEU A 38 -2.89 0.11 2.58
C LEU A 38 -3.08 -0.74 3.85
N ILE A 39 -3.98 -0.33 4.76
CA ILE A 39 -4.27 -1.09 5.99
C ILE A 39 -5.01 -2.38 5.63
N GLU A 40 -6.04 -2.29 4.79
CA GLU A 40 -6.78 -3.46 4.30
C GLU A 40 -5.87 -4.39 3.50
N LEU A 41 -4.96 -3.84 2.69
CA LEU A 41 -3.95 -4.65 2.01
C LEU A 41 -3.06 -5.42 2.99
N ARG A 42 -2.53 -4.73 4.01
CA ARG A 42 -1.70 -5.34 5.07
C ARG A 42 -2.46 -6.46 5.78
N ASP A 43 -3.72 -6.23 6.12
CA ASP A 43 -4.53 -7.18 6.89
C ASP A 43 -4.97 -8.40 6.04
N ASN A 44 -4.83 -8.33 4.71
CA ASN A 44 -5.17 -9.41 3.78
C ASN A 44 -3.95 -10.00 3.06
N LEU A 45 -2.72 -9.77 3.53
CA LEU A 45 -1.48 -10.20 2.84
C LEU A 45 -1.41 -11.71 2.57
N ASP A 46 -2.03 -12.54 3.39
CA ASP A 46 -2.03 -14.00 3.20
C ASP A 46 -2.86 -14.45 2.01
N ALA A 47 -3.75 -13.59 1.50
CA ALA A 47 -4.50 -13.85 0.30
C ALA A 47 -3.69 -13.61 -0.99
N PHE A 48 -2.46 -13.08 -0.89
CA PHE A 48 -1.63 -12.68 -2.04
C PHE A 48 -0.45 -13.62 -2.30
N THR A 49 -0.07 -13.74 -3.57
CA THR A 49 1.20 -14.35 -4.00
C THR A 49 2.15 -13.28 -4.53
N TYR A 50 3.45 -13.60 -4.66
CA TYR A 50 4.43 -12.66 -5.20
C TYR A 50 4.14 -12.25 -6.65
N GLU A 51 3.34 -13.02 -7.39
CA GLU A 51 2.94 -12.72 -8.78
C GLU A 51 2.07 -11.46 -8.86
N GLU A 52 1.34 -11.14 -7.79
CA GLU A 52 0.50 -9.94 -7.71
C GLU A 52 1.26 -8.69 -7.28
N ALA A 53 2.53 -8.83 -6.87
CA ALA A 53 3.35 -7.72 -6.41
C ALA A 53 3.46 -6.60 -7.45
N HIS A 54 3.47 -6.94 -8.75
CA HIS A 54 3.50 -5.95 -9.83
C HIS A 54 2.20 -5.14 -9.95
N TRP A 55 1.05 -5.78 -9.74
CA TRP A 55 -0.25 -5.11 -9.75
C TRP A 55 -0.40 -4.21 -8.54
N ILE A 56 -0.02 -4.71 -7.36
CA ILE A 56 -0.01 -3.91 -6.14
C ILE A 56 0.97 -2.73 -6.26
N ALA A 57 2.16 -2.92 -6.82
CA ALA A 57 3.09 -1.83 -7.06
C ALA A 57 2.46 -0.70 -7.87
N SER A 58 1.71 -1.05 -8.92
CA SER A 58 1.04 -0.06 -9.77
C SER A 58 -0.09 0.65 -9.03
N TRP A 59 -0.83 -0.06 -8.18
CA TRP A 59 -1.86 0.54 -7.33
C TRP A 59 -1.25 1.48 -6.28
N LEU A 60 -0.17 1.08 -5.59
CA LEU A 60 0.53 1.94 -4.63
C LEU A 60 1.07 3.21 -5.28
N GLU A 61 1.66 3.10 -6.48
CA GLU A 61 2.10 4.27 -7.25
C GLU A 61 0.95 5.22 -7.60
N TYR A 62 -0.21 4.68 -7.98
CA TYR A 62 -1.43 5.44 -8.23
C TYR A 62 -1.98 6.15 -6.98
N LEU A 63 -1.78 5.56 -5.80
CA LEU A 63 -2.07 6.17 -4.50
C LEU A 63 -0.97 7.14 -4.04
N GLY A 64 0.12 7.27 -4.78
CA GLY A 64 1.21 8.22 -4.55
C GLY A 64 2.49 7.62 -3.96
N ASP A 65 2.54 6.32 -3.67
CA ASP A 65 3.71 5.66 -3.07
C ASP A 65 4.66 5.04 -4.10
N LYS A 66 5.41 5.91 -4.77
CA LYS A 66 6.41 5.51 -5.78
C LYS A 66 7.56 4.69 -5.19
N GLU A 67 7.89 4.91 -3.93
CA GLU A 67 8.99 4.24 -3.24
C GLU A 67 8.68 2.75 -3.07
N SER A 68 7.55 2.44 -2.44
CA SER A 68 7.10 1.05 -2.26
C SER A 68 6.85 0.36 -3.59
N ALA A 69 6.27 1.06 -4.57
CA ALA A 69 6.07 0.54 -5.91
C ALA A 69 7.38 0.10 -6.57
N THR A 70 8.43 0.92 -6.46
CA THR A 70 9.76 0.60 -6.97
C THR A 70 10.36 -0.61 -6.26
N ARG A 71 10.29 -0.63 -4.92
CA ARG A 71 10.80 -1.75 -4.11
C ARG A 71 10.11 -3.07 -4.44
N LEU A 72 8.78 -3.06 -4.59
CA LEU A 72 7.99 -4.24 -4.96
C LEU A 72 8.34 -4.77 -6.36
N ARG A 73 8.61 -3.89 -7.32
CA ARG A 73 9.03 -4.30 -8.68
C ARG A 73 10.43 -4.89 -8.69
N ALA A 74 11.33 -4.39 -7.83
CA ALA A 74 12.69 -4.88 -7.73
C ALA A 74 12.80 -6.22 -6.96
N MET A 75 11.95 -6.41 -5.95
CA MET A 75 11.98 -7.56 -5.04
C MET A 75 10.57 -8.08 -4.73
N PRO A 76 9.85 -8.63 -5.72
CA PRO A 76 8.47 -9.08 -5.55
C PRO A 76 8.32 -10.19 -4.50
N GLU A 77 9.35 -11.01 -4.30
CA GLU A 77 9.38 -12.06 -3.27
C GLU A 77 9.31 -11.50 -1.84
N LYS A 78 9.71 -10.24 -1.64
CA LYS A 78 9.63 -9.52 -0.36
C LYS A 78 8.34 -8.73 -0.18
N PHE A 79 7.33 -8.98 -1.02
CA PHE A 79 6.07 -8.26 -1.03
C PHE A 79 5.48 -8.04 0.38
N LYS A 80 5.30 -9.12 1.15
CA LYS A 80 4.69 -9.04 2.49
C LYS A 80 5.51 -8.16 3.44
N GLU A 81 6.84 -8.33 3.43
CA GLU A 81 7.75 -7.54 4.27
C GLU A 81 7.68 -6.04 3.94
N ILE A 82 7.71 -5.70 2.64
CA ILE A 82 7.67 -4.31 2.17
C ILE A 82 6.36 -3.62 2.58
N ILE A 83 5.21 -4.28 2.42
CA ILE A 83 3.91 -3.72 2.81
C ILE A 83 3.83 -3.51 4.33
N VAL A 84 4.27 -4.49 5.12
CA VAL A 84 4.24 -4.38 6.59
C VAL A 84 5.14 -3.25 7.07
N GLU A 85 6.37 -3.16 6.57
CA GLU A 85 7.32 -2.10 6.92
C GLU A 85 6.74 -0.73 6.58
N ARG A 86 6.22 -0.56 5.35
CA ARG A 86 5.66 0.72 4.91
C ARG A 86 4.45 1.15 5.72
N CYS A 87 3.56 0.20 6.05
CA CYS A 87 2.43 0.47 6.93
C CYS A 87 2.88 0.98 8.30
N ASN A 88 3.87 0.33 8.91
CA ASN A 88 4.38 0.71 10.23
C ASN A 88 5.05 2.09 10.19
N GLU A 89 5.85 2.36 9.16
CA GLU A 89 6.51 3.65 8.96
C GLU A 89 5.50 4.80 8.84
N LEU A 90 4.45 4.62 8.04
CA LEU A 90 3.46 5.67 7.80
C LEU A 90 2.45 5.85 8.94
N ARG A 91 2.23 4.81 9.74
CA ARG A 91 1.28 4.81 10.86
C ARG A 91 1.59 5.89 11.88
N GLU A 92 2.87 6.18 12.13
CA GLU A 92 3.29 7.24 13.06
C GLU A 92 2.91 8.65 12.61
N PHE A 93 2.68 8.87 11.32
CA PHE A 93 2.37 10.17 10.72
C PHE A 93 0.88 10.39 10.55
N TYR A 94 0.10 9.31 10.52
CA TYR A 94 -1.35 9.36 10.37
C TYR A 94 -2.07 9.75 11.66
N TYR A 95 -1.70 9.12 12.79
CA TYR A 95 -2.33 9.37 14.10
C TYR A 95 -1.92 10.67 14.78
N ARG A 96 -1.07 11.48 14.15
CA ARG A 96 -0.66 12.81 14.65
C ARG A 96 -1.52 13.95 14.10
N LYS A 97 -2.62 13.66 13.42
CA LYS A 97 -3.60 14.66 12.99
C LYS A 97 -4.41 15.20 14.16
#